data_AF-A0A354CMN7-F1
#
_entry.id   AF-A0A354CMN7-F1
#
_cell.length_a   1.000
_cell.length_b   1.000
_cell.length_c   1.000
_cell.angle_alpha   90.00
_cell.angle_beta   90.00
_cell.angle_gamma   90.00
#
_symmetry.space_group_name_H-M   'P 1'
#
loop_
_entity.id
_entity.type
_entity.pdbx_description
1 polymer ?
#
loop_
_entity_poly.entity_id
_entity_poly.type
_entity_poly.pdbx_seq_one_letter_code
_entity_poly.pdbx_strand_id
1 'polypeptide(L)'
;MDTNSLQIIVIIVIVILTCIYVYVRNKKNAAAAIERRITKEWGNIPSKKYTSDSYSNISHYFRNSTGVPAHVIDDITWNDLGMDDIFRLINNTYSSTGQEYLYKLLRTPCAEEEVLKEFGTLADIFGTDEALRKSMQRAYMKLGTSRNISVSDYLEVITGLEPESNAKHYAGWAAIAASFALLAFSPAAGIAAICIVIGYIVVSYYKCKAQIDPYLACVNHILKLDECSSDVISVISSHDGLEDYVTQLSQLHHTMAADLKGSGILGASSGLDGSVAAMLLDYVRILTHLDIIRFNKMIKKIALHKEQVFLMMELLGRLESAIAVASFRQYLDSNNGWCEPGLSHSSIRLNA
;
A
#
# COMPACT_ATOMS: atom_id res chain seq x y z
N MET A 1 44.37 -25.01 -18.05
CA MET A 1 43.60 -24.14 -17.14
C MET A 1 44.35 -24.17 -15.83
N ASP A 2 44.92 -23.04 -15.44
CA ASP A 2 45.84 -23.01 -14.29
C ASP A 2 45.06 -23.32 -13.01
N THR A 3 45.70 -24.03 -12.07
CA THR A 3 45.09 -24.48 -10.80
C THR A 3 44.46 -23.32 -10.02
N ASN A 4 45.05 -22.12 -10.10
CA ASN A 4 44.53 -20.89 -9.51
C ASN A 4 43.20 -20.45 -10.16
N SER A 5 43.09 -20.55 -11.49
CA SER A 5 41.85 -20.21 -12.21
C SER A 5 40.72 -21.19 -11.88
N LEU A 6 41.04 -22.48 -11.72
CA LEU A 6 40.08 -23.48 -11.28
C LEU A 6 39.62 -23.23 -9.83
N GLN A 7 40.53 -22.88 -8.92
CA GLN A 7 40.20 -22.54 -7.53
C GLN A 7 39.28 -21.31 -7.44
N ILE A 8 39.56 -20.25 -8.22
CA ILE A 8 38.73 -19.04 -8.27
C ILE A 8 37.32 -19.37 -8.76
N ILE A 9 37.19 -20.17 -9.83
CA ILE A 9 35.88 -20.58 -10.36
C ILE A 9 35.09 -21.38 -9.31
N VAL A 10 35.74 -22.32 -8.61
CA VAL A 10 35.10 -23.10 -7.55
C VAL A 10 34.60 -22.20 -6.41
N ILE A 11 35.39 -21.22 -5.98
CA ILE A 11 34.97 -20.25 -4.94
C ILE A 11 33.75 -19.45 -5.42
N ILE A 12 33.77 -18.93 -6.65
CA ILE A 12 32.66 -18.16 -7.22
C ILE A 12 31.38 -19.02 -7.26
N VAL A 13 31.47 -20.27 -7.70
CA VAL A 13 30.32 -21.19 -7.74
C VAL A 13 29.77 -21.44 -6.33
N ILE A 14 30.63 -21.68 -5.34
CA ILE A 14 30.20 -21.87 -3.95
C ILE A 14 29.50 -20.62 -3.40
N VAL A 15 30.03 -19.42 -3.68
CA VAL A 15 29.40 -18.15 -3.28
C VAL A 15 28.04 -18.00 -3.92
N ILE A 16 27.91 -18.22 -5.24
CA ILE A 16 26.64 -18.15 -5.96
C ILE A 16 25.61 -19.14 -5.38
N LEU A 17 26.00 -20.40 -5.17
CA LEU A 17 25.13 -21.42 -4.60
C LEU A 17 24.70 -21.05 -3.17
N THR A 18 25.59 -20.47 -2.38
CA THR A 18 25.28 -19.99 -1.02
C THR A 18 24.30 -18.83 -1.07
N CYS A 19 24.50 -17.85 -1.96
CA CYS A 19 23.56 -16.74 -2.15
C CYS A 19 22.18 -17.23 -2.58
N ILE A 20 22.10 -18.18 -3.52
CA ILE A 20 20.84 -18.79 -3.95
C ILE A 20 20.17 -19.54 -2.79
N TYR A 21 20.93 -20.34 -2.02
CA TYR A 21 20.41 -21.06 -0.87
C TYR A 21 19.84 -20.11 0.19
N VAL A 22 20.59 -19.05 0.56
CA VAL A 22 20.16 -18.02 1.51
C VAL A 22 18.90 -17.32 1.01
N TYR A 23 18.85 -16.94 -0.27
CA TYR A 23 17.68 -16.31 -0.89
C TYR A 23 16.43 -17.21 -0.81
N VAL A 24 16.53 -18.48 -1.21
CA VAL A 24 15.43 -19.44 -1.16
C VAL A 24 15.00 -19.71 0.27
N ARG A 25 15.94 -19.88 1.20
CA ARG A 25 15.66 -20.11 2.62
C ARG A 25 14.95 -18.91 3.24
N ASN A 26 15.41 -17.69 2.97
CA ASN A 26 14.79 -16.47 3.48
C ASN A 26 13.36 -16.32 2.95
N LYS A 27 13.14 -16.59 1.65
CA LYS A 27 11.79 -16.57 1.06
C LYS A 27 10.85 -17.58 1.71
N LYS A 28 11.32 -18.81 1.93
CA LYS A 28 10.53 -19.85 2.62
C LYS A 28 10.23 -19.50 4.07
N ASN A 29 11.22 -18.99 4.79
CA ASN A 29 11.07 -18.57 6.19
C ASN A 29 10.09 -17.40 6.31
N ALA A 30 10.14 -16.43 5.39
CA ALA A 30 9.20 -15.33 5.34
C ALA A 30 7.77 -15.85 5.13
N ALA A 31 7.53 -16.71 4.14
CA ALA A 31 6.21 -17.31 3.90
C ALA A 31 5.70 -18.11 5.12
N ALA A 32 6.56 -18.89 5.77
CA ALA A 32 6.20 -19.64 6.97
C ALA A 32 5.90 -18.72 8.17
N ALA A 33 6.61 -17.60 8.31
CA ALA A 33 6.35 -16.61 9.36
C ALA A 33 4.99 -15.93 9.14
N ILE A 34 4.66 -15.61 7.89
CA ILE A 34 3.34 -15.09 7.49
C ILE A 34 2.24 -16.06 7.91
N GLU A 35 2.36 -17.34 7.54
CA GLU A 35 1.36 -18.35 7.86
C GLU A 35 1.15 -18.56 9.36
N ARG A 36 2.26 -18.61 10.12
CA ARG A 36 2.22 -18.72 11.58
C ARG A 36 1.52 -17.53 12.21
N ARG A 37 1.78 -16.32 11.70
CA ARG A 37 1.15 -15.10 12.20
C ARG A 37 -0.35 -15.11 11.93
N ILE A 38 -0.76 -15.38 10.69
CA ILE A 38 -2.17 -15.46 10.30
C ILE A 38 -2.94 -16.47 11.15
N THR A 39 -2.37 -17.67 11.33
CA THR A 39 -3.00 -18.73 12.11
C THR A 39 -3.07 -18.38 13.60
N LYS A 40 -2.03 -17.75 14.14
CA LYS A 40 -1.97 -17.37 15.56
C LYS A 40 -2.92 -16.22 15.91
N GLU A 41 -3.03 -15.21 15.04
CA GLU A 41 -3.82 -14.00 15.32
C GLU A 41 -5.32 -14.23 15.08
N TRP A 42 -5.72 -15.24 14.28
CA TRP A 42 -7.13 -15.56 14.06
C TRP A 42 -7.86 -15.96 15.34
N GLY A 43 -9.05 -15.39 15.58
CA GLY A 43 -9.90 -15.74 16.71
C GLY A 43 -9.37 -15.29 18.07
N ASN A 44 -8.36 -14.41 18.09
CA ASN A 44 -7.72 -13.91 19.31
C ASN A 44 -7.72 -12.38 19.32
N ILE A 45 -7.71 -11.80 20.52
CA ILE A 45 -7.58 -10.34 20.67
C ILE A 45 -6.24 -9.89 20.08
N PRO A 46 -6.22 -8.90 19.17
CA PRO A 46 -5.00 -8.36 18.60
C PRO A 46 -4.09 -7.77 19.68
N SER A 47 -2.81 -8.17 19.68
CA SER A 47 -1.79 -7.59 20.58
C SER A 47 -1.11 -6.34 20.01
N LYS A 48 -1.75 -5.67 19.04
CA LYS A 48 -1.21 -4.49 18.37
C LYS A 48 -1.08 -3.34 19.36
N LYS A 49 0.12 -2.76 19.43
CA LYS A 49 0.35 -1.50 20.14
C LYS A 49 0.08 -0.35 19.20
N TYR A 50 -0.82 0.54 19.61
CA TYR A 50 -1.07 1.79 18.91
C TYR A 50 -0.34 2.91 19.64
N THR A 51 0.39 3.74 18.89
CA THR A 51 0.82 5.04 19.39
C THR A 51 -0.31 6.06 19.20
N SER A 52 -0.28 7.16 19.94
CA SER A 52 -1.21 8.29 19.75
C SER A 52 -1.27 8.73 18.28
N ASP A 53 -0.10 8.83 17.64
CA ASP A 53 0.04 9.29 16.26
C ASP A 53 -0.56 8.29 15.26
N SER A 54 -0.46 6.98 15.56
CA SER A 54 -1.08 5.94 14.73
C SER A 54 -2.61 6.06 14.75
N TYR A 55 -3.19 6.39 15.91
CA TYR A 55 -4.64 6.57 16.05
C TYR A 55 -5.13 7.82 15.33
N SER A 56 -4.37 8.92 15.42
CA SER A 56 -4.68 10.13 14.66
C SER A 56 -4.80 9.79 13.20
N ASN A 57 -3.79 9.16 12.58
CA ASN A 57 -3.80 8.84 11.15
C ASN A 57 -4.99 7.96 10.72
N ILE A 58 -5.39 6.98 11.54
CA ILE A 58 -6.53 6.09 11.24
C ILE A 58 -7.83 6.89 11.06
N SER A 59 -8.02 7.96 11.85
CA SER A 59 -9.23 8.79 11.78
C SER A 59 -9.32 9.69 10.53
N HIS A 60 -8.20 9.90 9.83
CA HIS A 60 -8.16 10.84 8.70
C HIS A 60 -8.96 10.33 7.51
N TYR A 61 -8.89 9.03 7.22
CA TYR A 61 -9.71 8.46 6.16
C TYR A 61 -11.21 8.68 6.41
N PHE A 62 -11.68 8.49 7.65
CA PHE A 62 -13.07 8.82 7.99
C PHE A 62 -13.39 10.30 7.74
N ARG A 63 -12.52 11.22 8.18
CA ARG A 63 -12.70 12.67 7.99
C ARG A 63 -12.68 13.12 6.52
N ASN A 64 -11.84 12.49 5.71
CA ASN A 64 -11.60 12.85 4.31
C ASN A 64 -12.49 12.04 3.34
N SER A 65 -13.15 10.99 3.82
CA SER A 65 -14.02 10.16 2.98
C SER A 65 -15.27 10.93 2.54
N THR A 66 -15.61 10.82 1.26
CA THR A 66 -16.87 11.33 0.72
C THR A 66 -18.02 10.40 1.10
N GLY A 67 -19.21 10.94 1.31
CA GLY A 67 -20.41 10.14 1.61
C GLY A 67 -20.54 9.71 3.07
N VAL A 68 -19.83 10.35 4.00
CA VAL A 68 -20.07 10.20 5.44
C VAL A 68 -21.52 10.62 5.75
N PRO A 69 -22.35 9.77 6.39
CA PRO A 69 -23.72 10.11 6.72
C PRO A 69 -23.83 11.35 7.60
N ALA A 70 -24.99 12.02 7.58
CA ALA A 70 -25.25 13.15 8.48
C ALA A 70 -25.22 12.73 9.96
N HIS A 71 -25.54 11.47 10.26
CA HIS A 71 -25.47 10.92 11.60
C HIS A 71 -24.24 10.01 11.75
N VAL A 72 -23.25 10.52 12.46
CA VAL A 72 -22.03 9.80 12.84
C VAL A 72 -21.88 9.80 14.36
N ILE A 73 -21.11 8.85 14.87
CA ILE A 73 -20.67 8.88 16.26
C ILE A 73 -19.60 9.97 16.40
N ASP A 74 -19.97 11.07 17.05
CA ASP A 74 -19.06 12.18 17.35
C ASP A 74 -18.00 11.79 18.39
N ASP A 75 -17.00 12.64 18.59
CA ASP A 75 -15.87 12.34 19.49
C ASP A 75 -16.27 12.22 20.97
N ILE A 76 -17.32 12.94 21.42
CA ILE A 76 -17.83 12.83 22.80
C ILE A 76 -18.46 11.46 22.96
N THR A 77 -19.41 11.12 22.08
CA THR A 77 -20.09 9.81 22.12
C THR A 77 -19.10 8.65 21.96
N TRP A 78 -18.10 8.78 21.09
CA TRP A 78 -17.04 7.78 20.91
C TRP A 78 -16.25 7.52 22.20
N ASN A 79 -15.88 8.60 22.90
CA ASN A 79 -15.15 8.52 24.16
C ASN A 79 -16.02 7.96 25.30
N ASP A 80 -17.28 8.40 25.41
CA ASP A 80 -18.22 7.92 26.43
C ASP A 80 -18.48 6.41 26.32
N LEU A 81 -18.50 5.88 25.09
CA LEU A 81 -18.68 4.47 24.80
C LEU A 81 -17.38 3.64 24.89
N GLY A 82 -16.22 4.27 25.13
CA GLY A 82 -14.93 3.58 25.16
C GLY A 82 -14.58 2.91 23.82
N MET A 83 -15.02 3.49 22.70
CA MET A 83 -14.93 2.86 21.38
C MET A 83 -13.49 2.62 20.91
N ASP A 84 -12.53 3.31 21.50
CA ASP A 84 -11.11 3.04 21.33
C ASP A 84 -10.74 1.60 21.73
N ASP A 85 -11.25 1.12 22.87
CA ASP A 85 -11.01 -0.27 23.30
C ASP A 85 -11.74 -1.26 22.40
N ILE A 86 -12.98 -0.95 22.00
CA ILE A 86 -13.75 -1.77 21.07
C ILE A 86 -13.04 -1.91 19.72
N PHE A 87 -12.54 -0.80 19.16
CA PHE A 87 -11.75 -0.82 17.94
C PHE A 87 -10.50 -1.69 18.10
N ARG A 88 -9.77 -1.57 19.22
CA ARG A 88 -8.58 -2.40 19.49
C ARG A 88 -8.90 -3.89 19.58
N LEU A 89 -10.05 -4.25 20.16
CA LEU A 89 -10.52 -5.64 20.27
C LEU A 89 -10.84 -6.23 18.89
N ILE A 90 -11.50 -5.47 18.02
CA ILE A 90 -11.95 -5.95 16.71
C ILE A 90 -10.82 -5.91 15.67
N ASN A 91 -9.91 -4.94 15.76
CA ASN A 91 -8.94 -4.63 14.71
C ASN A 91 -7.85 -5.70 14.53
N ASN A 92 -8.20 -6.77 13.82
CA ASN A 92 -7.30 -7.83 13.37
C ASN A 92 -6.85 -7.66 11.90
N THR A 93 -6.85 -6.43 11.37
CA THR A 93 -6.46 -6.15 9.98
C THR A 93 -4.94 -6.10 9.79
N TYR A 94 -4.43 -6.42 8.62
CA TYR A 94 -3.01 -6.35 8.29
C TYR A 94 -2.60 -5.08 7.55
N SER A 95 -3.55 -4.36 6.96
CA SER A 95 -3.28 -3.14 6.19
C SER A 95 -3.74 -1.84 6.86
N SER A 96 -3.15 -0.70 6.51
CA SER A 96 -3.68 0.61 6.93
C SER A 96 -5.08 0.85 6.37
N THR A 97 -5.34 0.44 5.13
CA THR A 97 -6.65 0.56 4.47
C THR A 97 -7.76 -0.13 5.27
N GLY A 98 -7.53 -1.35 5.75
CA GLY A 98 -8.49 -2.06 6.60
C GLY A 98 -8.65 -1.41 7.98
N GLN A 99 -7.60 -0.86 8.57
CA GLN A 99 -7.69 -0.13 9.85
C GLN A 99 -8.54 1.13 9.71
N GLU A 100 -8.25 1.92 8.68
CA GLU A 100 -8.95 3.15 8.33
C GLU A 100 -10.43 2.88 8.01
N TYR A 101 -10.73 1.85 7.22
CA TYR A 101 -12.11 1.48 6.91
C TYR A 101 -12.85 0.91 8.12
N LEU A 102 -12.23 0.05 8.93
CA LEU A 102 -12.86 -0.47 10.15
C LEU A 102 -13.21 0.66 11.12
N TYR A 103 -12.33 1.66 11.24
CA TYR A 103 -12.60 2.85 12.05
C TYR A 103 -13.78 3.66 11.47
N LYS A 104 -13.81 3.90 10.16
CA LYS A 104 -14.96 4.52 9.46
C LYS A 104 -16.24 3.75 9.76
N LEU A 105 -16.23 2.43 9.61
CA LEU A 105 -17.38 1.54 9.84
C LEU A 105 -17.94 1.70 11.26
N LEU A 106 -17.09 1.75 12.28
CA LEU A 106 -17.53 1.96 13.67
C LEU A 106 -18.04 3.38 13.93
N ARG A 107 -17.53 4.39 13.21
CA ARG A 107 -17.98 5.79 13.30
C ARG A 107 -19.29 6.06 12.55
N THR A 108 -19.64 5.24 11.57
CA THR A 108 -20.81 5.42 10.71
C THR A 108 -21.79 4.23 10.82
N PRO A 109 -22.55 4.13 11.92
CA PRO A 109 -23.61 3.12 12.03
C PRO A 109 -24.57 3.18 10.84
N CYS A 110 -24.87 2.02 10.26
CA CYS A 110 -25.78 1.89 9.14
C CYS A 110 -27.14 1.36 9.62
N ALA A 111 -28.24 1.95 9.11
CA ALA A 111 -29.60 1.50 9.38
C ALA A 111 -30.27 0.83 8.16
N GLU A 112 -29.53 0.65 7.07
CA GLU A 112 -30.00 -0.01 5.85
C GLU A 112 -29.79 -1.52 5.98
N GLU A 113 -30.90 -2.27 5.96
CA GLU A 113 -30.89 -3.71 6.23
C GLU A 113 -30.08 -4.49 5.19
N GLU A 114 -30.16 -4.09 3.92
CA GLU A 114 -29.42 -4.70 2.82
C GLU A 114 -27.91 -4.56 3.00
N VAL A 115 -27.43 -3.38 3.42
CA VAL A 115 -26.00 -3.10 3.65
C VAL A 115 -25.48 -3.92 4.83
N LEU A 116 -26.28 -4.06 5.89
CA LEU A 116 -25.92 -4.88 7.05
C LEU A 116 -25.88 -6.38 6.71
N LYS A 117 -26.87 -6.87 5.95
CA LYS A 117 -26.93 -8.27 5.49
C LYS A 117 -25.76 -8.62 4.58
N GLU A 118 -25.43 -7.74 3.64
CA GLU A 118 -24.30 -7.93 2.74
C GLU A 118 -22.99 -8.03 3.54
N PHE A 119 -22.74 -7.11 4.48
CA PHE A 119 -21.53 -7.13 5.30
C PHE A 119 -21.47 -8.36 6.23
N GLY A 120 -22.61 -8.77 6.79
CA GLY A 120 -22.73 -10.01 7.57
C GLY A 120 -22.39 -11.25 6.73
N THR A 121 -22.90 -11.30 5.49
CA THR A 121 -22.60 -12.39 4.54
C THR A 121 -21.10 -12.46 4.23
N LEU A 122 -20.42 -11.32 4.04
CA LEU A 122 -18.96 -11.31 3.88
C LEU A 122 -18.24 -11.88 5.11
N ALA A 123 -18.65 -11.48 6.31
CA ALA A 123 -18.06 -11.99 7.55
C ALA A 123 -18.27 -13.50 7.69
N ASP A 124 -19.43 -14.02 7.29
CA ASP A 124 -19.73 -15.45 7.34
C ASP A 124 -18.92 -16.25 6.31
N ILE A 125 -18.76 -15.73 5.08
CA ILE A 125 -17.90 -16.32 4.05
C ILE A 125 -16.46 -16.46 4.59
N PHE A 126 -15.88 -15.38 5.12
CA PHE A 126 -14.50 -15.40 5.62
C PHE A 126 -14.35 -16.15 6.96
N GLY A 127 -15.42 -16.27 7.74
CA GLY A 127 -15.46 -17.08 8.95
C GLY A 127 -15.47 -18.58 8.65
N THR A 128 -16.17 -18.99 7.60
CA THR A 128 -16.40 -20.40 7.25
C THR A 128 -15.31 -20.96 6.32
N ASP A 129 -14.85 -20.20 5.33
CA ASP A 129 -13.81 -20.64 4.40
C ASP A 129 -12.40 -20.18 4.87
N GLU A 130 -11.72 -21.05 5.61
CA GLU A 130 -10.36 -20.81 6.09
C GLU A 130 -9.35 -20.62 4.94
N ALA A 131 -9.48 -21.35 3.83
CA ALA A 131 -8.51 -21.33 2.75
C ALA A 131 -8.59 -20.01 1.95
N LEU A 132 -9.81 -19.56 1.65
CA LEU A 132 -10.09 -18.25 1.10
C LEU A 132 -9.56 -17.15 2.02
N ARG A 133 -9.97 -17.19 3.29
CA ARG A 133 -9.58 -16.19 4.30
C ARG A 133 -8.07 -16.07 4.41
N LYS A 134 -7.33 -17.18 4.54
CA LYS A 134 -5.87 -17.16 4.63
C LYS A 134 -5.23 -16.56 3.38
N SER A 135 -5.79 -16.82 2.21
CA SER A 135 -5.29 -16.25 0.95
C SER A 135 -5.51 -14.74 0.89
N MET A 136 -6.68 -14.26 1.32
CA MET A 136 -6.96 -12.83 1.48
C MET A 136 -6.01 -12.17 2.49
N GLN A 137 -5.83 -12.76 3.67
CA GLN A 137 -4.93 -12.24 4.71
C GLN A 137 -3.48 -12.14 4.22
N ARG A 138 -3.01 -13.07 3.37
CA ARG A 138 -1.69 -12.98 2.73
C ARG A 138 -1.58 -11.78 1.78
N ALA A 139 -2.64 -11.47 1.02
CA ALA A 139 -2.69 -10.28 0.15
C ALA A 139 -2.59 -8.99 0.99
N TYR A 140 -3.42 -8.86 2.03
CA TYR A 140 -3.42 -7.69 2.92
C TYR A 140 -2.11 -7.51 3.70
N MET A 141 -1.42 -8.60 4.02
CA MET A 141 -0.10 -8.52 4.64
C MET A 141 0.98 -7.94 3.72
N LYS A 142 0.86 -8.11 2.40
CA LYS A 142 1.75 -7.45 1.44
C LYS A 142 1.45 -5.95 1.35
N LEU A 143 0.17 -5.58 1.39
CA LEU A 143 -0.26 -4.19 1.47
C LEU A 143 0.33 -3.50 2.71
N GLY A 144 0.11 -4.10 3.87
CA GLY A 144 0.73 -3.72 5.14
C GLY A 144 0.30 -2.34 5.66
N THR A 145 0.91 -1.92 6.75
CA THR A 145 0.61 -0.65 7.42
C THR A 145 1.64 0.42 7.09
N SER A 146 1.17 1.64 6.88
CA SER A 146 1.98 2.86 6.76
C SER A 146 1.86 3.66 8.05
N ARG A 147 2.88 3.57 8.92
CA ARG A 147 2.78 4.06 10.31
C ARG A 147 2.59 5.57 10.46
N ASN A 148 3.02 6.36 9.47
CA ASN A 148 3.08 7.83 9.59
C ASN A 148 2.41 8.57 8.42
N ILE A 149 1.62 7.88 7.59
CA ILE A 149 1.08 8.45 6.35
C ILE A 149 -0.34 7.96 6.17
N SER A 150 -1.31 8.87 6.18
CA SER A 150 -2.62 8.59 5.61
C SER A 150 -2.59 8.92 4.12
N VAL A 151 -2.93 7.93 3.29
CA VAL A 151 -3.06 8.16 1.83
C VAL A 151 -4.12 9.20 1.55
N SER A 152 -5.20 9.24 2.35
CA SER A 152 -6.28 10.21 2.19
C SER A 152 -5.77 11.65 2.28
N ASP A 153 -4.92 11.97 3.26
CA ASP A 153 -4.33 13.31 3.41
C ASP A 153 -3.43 13.67 2.23
N TYR A 154 -2.52 12.76 1.89
CA TYR A 154 -1.52 13.03 0.85
C TYR A 154 -2.17 13.13 -0.52
N LEU A 155 -3.23 12.36 -0.77
CA LEU A 155 -3.96 12.41 -2.02
C LEU A 155 -4.63 13.78 -2.22
N GLU A 156 -5.15 14.40 -1.16
CA GLU A 156 -5.64 15.78 -1.23
C GLU A 156 -4.53 16.77 -1.54
N VAL A 157 -3.40 16.69 -0.82
CA VAL A 157 -2.24 17.57 -1.07
C VAL A 157 -1.76 17.41 -2.50
N ILE A 158 -1.63 16.17 -2.98
CA ILE A 158 -1.21 15.84 -4.35
C ILE A 158 -2.14 16.45 -5.39
N THR A 159 -3.45 16.40 -5.17
CA THR A 159 -4.41 16.99 -6.11
C THR A 159 -4.31 18.52 -6.19
N GLY A 160 -3.75 19.16 -5.16
CA GLY A 160 -3.49 20.61 -5.13
C GLY A 160 -2.11 21.03 -5.66
N LEU A 161 -1.20 20.10 -5.95
CA LEU A 161 0.15 20.43 -6.44
C LEU A 161 0.13 20.71 -7.94
N GLU A 162 0.68 21.85 -8.35
CA GLU A 162 1.05 22.05 -9.74
C GLU A 162 2.23 21.13 -10.08
N PRO A 163 2.08 20.23 -11.05
CA PRO A 163 3.14 19.29 -11.36
C PRO A 163 4.34 20.00 -12.00
N GLU A 164 5.54 19.74 -11.49
CA GLU A 164 6.74 20.29 -12.12
C GLU A 164 6.89 19.82 -13.57
N SER A 165 7.36 20.74 -14.42
CA SER A 165 7.64 20.43 -15.83
C SER A 165 8.87 19.53 -15.95
N ASN A 166 8.73 18.45 -16.71
CA ASN A 166 9.84 17.55 -17.03
C ASN A 166 10.84 18.14 -18.05
N ALA A 167 10.56 19.33 -18.60
CA ALA A 167 11.40 19.97 -19.63
C ALA A 167 12.85 20.19 -19.17
N LYS A 168 13.06 20.53 -17.89
CA LYS A 168 14.41 20.73 -17.31
C LYS A 168 15.27 19.46 -17.36
N HIS A 169 14.67 18.28 -17.26
CA HIS A 169 15.39 17.01 -17.31
C HIS A 169 15.79 16.66 -18.75
N TYR A 170 14.88 16.86 -19.71
CA TYR A 170 15.18 16.66 -21.13
C TYR A 170 16.23 17.64 -21.66
N ALA A 171 16.22 18.89 -21.18
CA ALA A 171 17.27 19.86 -21.48
C ALA A 171 18.65 19.41 -20.97
N GLY A 172 18.71 18.79 -19.78
CA GLY A 172 19.93 18.18 -19.26
C GLY A 172 20.48 17.08 -20.16
N TRP A 173 19.61 16.21 -20.69
CA TRP A 173 20.00 15.17 -21.65
C TRP A 173 20.52 15.74 -22.98
N ALA A 174 19.90 16.83 -23.46
CA ALA A 174 20.38 17.52 -24.65
C ALA A 174 21.76 18.17 -24.40
N ALA A 175 21.96 18.79 -23.23
CA ALA A 175 23.23 19.43 -22.86
C ALA A 175 24.38 18.42 -22.73
N ILE A 176 24.13 17.22 -22.16
CA ILE A 176 25.17 16.20 -22.06
C ILE A 176 25.52 15.63 -23.45
N ALA A 177 24.52 15.40 -24.31
CA ALA A 177 24.74 14.97 -25.70
C ALA A 177 25.54 16.02 -26.50
N ALA A 178 25.22 17.31 -26.34
CA ALA A 178 25.97 18.40 -26.96
C ALA A 178 27.42 18.48 -26.45
N SER A 179 27.65 18.19 -25.16
CA SER A 179 29.00 18.16 -24.58
C SER A 179 29.85 17.01 -25.16
N PHE A 180 29.24 15.85 -25.44
CA PHE A 180 29.89 14.76 -26.16
C PHE A 180 30.19 15.14 -27.62
N ALA A 181 29.29 15.82 -28.31
CA ALA A 181 29.55 16.31 -29.67
C ALA A 181 30.72 17.30 -29.72
N LEU A 182 30.90 18.12 -28.67
CA LEU A 182 31.99 19.09 -28.57
C LEU A 182 33.38 18.41 -28.51
N LEU A 183 33.47 17.16 -28.05
CA LEU A 183 34.74 16.41 -28.04
C LEU A 183 35.34 16.24 -29.44
N ALA A 184 34.49 16.18 -30.49
CA ALA A 184 34.95 16.06 -31.88
C ALA A 184 35.64 17.33 -32.39
N PHE A 185 35.36 18.49 -31.79
CA PHE A 185 35.92 19.78 -32.18
C PHE A 185 37.05 20.24 -31.25
N SER A 186 36.89 20.04 -29.94
CA SER A 186 37.87 20.40 -28.92
C SER A 186 37.79 19.45 -27.72
N PRO A 187 38.73 18.50 -27.58
CA PRO A 187 38.71 17.54 -26.48
C PRO A 187 38.71 18.19 -25.09
N ALA A 188 39.52 19.25 -24.88
CA ALA A 188 39.59 19.94 -23.59
C ALA A 188 38.27 20.66 -23.26
N ALA A 189 37.65 21.34 -24.23
CA ALA A 189 36.37 22.02 -24.02
C ALA A 189 35.22 21.03 -23.81
N GLY A 190 35.20 19.92 -24.55
CA GLY A 190 34.21 18.86 -24.37
C GLY A 190 34.28 18.19 -23.00
N ILE A 191 35.49 17.86 -22.52
CA ILE A 191 35.68 17.30 -21.17
C ILE A 191 35.21 18.29 -20.09
N ALA A 192 35.60 19.57 -20.20
CA ALA A 192 35.16 20.60 -19.25
C ALA A 192 33.63 20.76 -19.24
N ALA A 193 32.99 20.76 -20.42
CA ALA A 193 31.54 20.85 -20.56
C ALA A 193 30.84 19.63 -19.92
N ILE A 194 31.34 18.42 -20.15
CA ILE A 194 30.81 17.19 -19.52
C ILE A 194 30.86 17.30 -18.00
N CYS A 195 31.99 17.71 -17.42
CA CYS A 195 32.12 17.86 -15.97
C CYS A 195 31.11 18.86 -15.39
N ILE A 196 30.94 20.02 -16.05
CA ILE A 196 29.98 21.05 -15.63
C ILE A 196 28.55 20.53 -15.72
N VAL A 197 28.18 19.89 -16.84
CA VAL A 197 26.83 19.39 -17.06
C VAL A 197 26.49 18.25 -16.09
N ILE A 198 27.41 17.31 -15.84
CA ILE A 198 27.21 16.26 -14.83
C ILE A 198 27.04 16.86 -13.44
N GLY A 199 27.87 17.84 -13.05
CA GLY A 199 27.73 18.53 -11.78
C GLY A 199 26.34 19.17 -11.61
N TYR A 200 25.85 19.84 -12.66
CA TYR A 200 24.50 20.39 -12.68
C TYR A 200 23.41 19.32 -12.57
N ILE A 201 23.51 18.22 -13.34
CA ILE A 201 22.56 17.10 -13.31
C ILE A 201 22.45 16.52 -11.90
N VAL A 202 23.58 16.25 -11.25
CA VAL A 202 23.63 15.70 -9.88
C VAL A 202 22.98 16.65 -8.86
N VAL A 203 23.33 17.95 -8.89
CA VAL A 203 22.75 18.94 -7.97
C VAL A 203 21.25 19.10 -8.21
N SER A 204 20.83 19.17 -9.48
CA SER A 204 19.43 19.25 -9.88
C SER A 204 18.64 18.03 -9.43
N TYR A 205 19.22 16.83 -9.54
CA TYR A 205 18.61 15.58 -9.07
C TYR A 205 18.27 15.65 -7.59
N TYR A 206 19.25 15.91 -6.73
CA TYR A 206 19.01 15.90 -5.28
C TYR A 206 18.03 17.00 -4.83
N LYS A 207 18.04 18.17 -5.50
CA LYS A 207 17.04 19.21 -5.25
C LYS A 207 15.62 18.74 -5.58
N CYS A 208 15.42 18.16 -6.76
CA CYS A 208 14.10 17.64 -7.15
C CYS A 208 13.70 16.44 -6.29
N LYS A 209 14.65 15.56 -5.96
CA LYS A 209 14.43 14.38 -5.13
C LYS A 209 13.90 14.76 -3.74
N ALA A 210 14.53 15.73 -3.09
CA ALA A 210 14.09 16.24 -1.79
C ALA A 210 12.66 16.80 -1.80
N GLN A 211 12.18 17.34 -2.92
CA GLN A 211 10.81 17.84 -3.06
C GLN A 211 9.78 16.72 -3.25
N ILE A 212 10.14 15.63 -3.93
CA ILE A 212 9.22 14.51 -4.20
C ILE A 212 9.22 13.46 -3.09
N ASP A 213 10.29 13.36 -2.30
CA ASP A 213 10.47 12.33 -1.27
C ASP A 213 9.31 12.21 -0.28
N PRO A 214 8.69 13.32 0.23
CA PRO A 214 7.53 13.22 1.11
C PRO A 214 6.34 12.48 0.47
N TYR A 215 6.19 12.58 -0.85
CA TYR A 215 5.07 12.02 -1.59
C TYR A 215 5.33 10.60 -2.12
N LEU A 216 6.59 10.16 -2.18
CA LEU A 216 6.96 8.82 -2.65
C LEU A 216 6.27 7.73 -1.84
N ALA A 217 6.11 7.95 -0.54
CA ALA A 217 5.49 6.97 0.31
C ALA A 217 3.96 6.86 0.06
N CYS A 218 3.28 7.95 -0.31
CA CYS A 218 1.90 7.88 -0.80
C CYS A 218 1.80 7.10 -2.12
N VAL A 219 2.67 7.39 -3.09
CA VAL A 219 2.70 6.66 -4.37
C VAL A 219 3.00 5.17 -4.16
N ASN A 220 3.95 4.84 -3.29
CA ASN A 220 4.26 3.45 -2.93
C ASN A 220 3.09 2.76 -2.24
N HIS A 221 2.29 3.48 -1.44
CA HIS A 221 1.08 2.91 -0.87
C HIS A 221 0.03 2.62 -1.94
N ILE A 222 -0.20 3.55 -2.87
CA ILE A 222 -1.15 3.36 -3.98
C ILE A 222 -0.71 2.21 -4.89
N LEU A 223 0.60 2.04 -5.12
CA LEU A 223 1.15 0.89 -5.83
C LEU A 223 0.82 -0.42 -5.13
N LYS A 224 1.05 -0.49 -3.82
CA LYS A 224 0.70 -1.68 -3.03
C LYS A 224 -0.80 -1.92 -2.98
N LEU A 225 -1.61 -0.86 -2.99
CA LEU A 225 -3.07 -0.95 -3.01
C LEU A 225 -3.55 -1.59 -4.32
N ASP A 226 -3.00 -1.16 -5.47
CA ASP A 226 -3.26 -1.77 -6.78
C ASP A 226 -2.78 -3.23 -6.83
N GLU A 227 -1.58 -3.53 -6.35
CA GLU A 227 -1.07 -4.91 -6.24
C GLU A 227 -1.97 -5.79 -5.36
N CYS A 228 -2.43 -5.26 -4.22
CA CYS A 228 -3.37 -5.93 -3.33
C CYS A 228 -4.71 -6.19 -4.01
N SER A 229 -5.19 -5.25 -4.83
CA SER A 229 -6.42 -5.44 -5.61
C SER A 229 -6.29 -6.61 -6.58
N SER A 230 -5.17 -6.71 -7.30
CA SER A 230 -4.89 -7.83 -8.21
C SER A 230 -4.81 -9.16 -7.46
N ASP A 231 -4.12 -9.18 -6.32
CA ASP A 231 -4.02 -10.38 -5.48
C ASP A 231 -5.40 -10.81 -4.98
N VAL A 232 -6.20 -9.87 -4.46
CA VAL A 232 -7.57 -10.12 -3.98
C VAL A 232 -8.45 -10.65 -5.11
N ILE A 233 -8.46 -10.01 -6.28
CA ILE A 233 -9.22 -10.47 -7.46
C ILE A 233 -8.87 -11.93 -7.74
N SER A 234 -7.58 -12.29 -7.78
CA SER A 234 -7.15 -13.66 -8.07
C SER A 234 -7.63 -14.70 -7.05
N VAL A 235 -7.85 -14.27 -5.80
CA VAL A 235 -8.32 -15.11 -4.70
C VAL A 235 -9.84 -15.28 -4.74
N ILE A 236 -10.59 -14.21 -5.01
CA ILE A 236 -12.06 -14.22 -4.92
C ILE A 236 -12.77 -14.53 -6.26
N SER A 237 -12.05 -14.53 -7.39
CA SER A 237 -12.62 -14.71 -8.74
C SER A 237 -13.45 -15.98 -8.94
N SER A 238 -13.18 -17.03 -8.16
CA SER A 238 -13.87 -18.32 -8.27
C SER A 238 -14.85 -18.59 -7.11
N HIS A 239 -15.11 -17.60 -6.26
CA HIS A 239 -15.96 -17.78 -5.09
C HIS A 239 -17.33 -17.14 -5.32
N ASP A 240 -18.38 -17.94 -5.16
CA ASP A 240 -19.77 -17.49 -5.31
C ASP A 240 -20.10 -16.41 -4.26
N GLY A 241 -20.85 -15.38 -4.66
CA GLY A 241 -21.26 -14.27 -3.78
C GLY A 241 -20.26 -13.11 -3.67
N LEU A 242 -19.15 -13.14 -4.41
CA LEU A 242 -18.15 -12.07 -4.48
C LEU A 242 -17.99 -11.48 -5.89
N GLU A 243 -18.89 -11.79 -6.82
CA GLU A 243 -18.79 -11.44 -8.26
C GLU A 243 -18.81 -9.93 -8.49
N ASP A 244 -19.60 -9.20 -7.70
CA ASP A 244 -19.67 -7.75 -7.77
C ASP A 244 -18.34 -7.11 -7.35
N TYR A 245 -17.73 -7.59 -6.25
CA TYR A 245 -16.39 -7.15 -5.83
C TYR A 245 -15.33 -7.46 -6.88
N VAL A 246 -15.38 -8.65 -7.51
CA VAL A 246 -14.47 -9.01 -8.62
C VAL A 246 -14.58 -8.00 -9.76
N THR A 247 -15.82 -7.68 -10.16
CA THR A 247 -16.07 -6.80 -11.30
C THR A 247 -15.61 -5.38 -11.01
N GLN A 248 -16.00 -4.81 -9.87
CA GLN A 248 -15.62 -3.46 -9.47
C GLN A 248 -14.09 -3.33 -9.29
N LEU A 249 -13.46 -4.27 -8.57
CA LEU A 249 -12.00 -4.26 -8.37
C LEU A 249 -11.25 -4.45 -9.69
N SER A 250 -11.73 -5.31 -10.60
CA SER A 250 -11.08 -5.53 -11.90
C SER A 250 -11.09 -4.27 -12.76
N GLN A 251 -12.20 -3.53 -12.77
CA GLN A 251 -12.30 -2.26 -13.49
C GLN A 251 -11.34 -1.20 -12.92
N LEU A 252 -11.25 -1.11 -11.59
CA LEU A 252 -10.34 -0.19 -10.90
C LEU A 252 -8.87 -0.57 -11.16
N HIS A 253 -8.52 -1.84 -10.99
CA HIS A 253 -7.18 -2.35 -11.22
C HIS A 253 -6.72 -2.12 -12.66
N HIS A 254 -7.57 -2.40 -13.66
CA HIS A 254 -7.22 -2.17 -15.06
C HIS A 254 -6.86 -0.70 -15.34
N THR A 255 -7.63 0.24 -14.78
CA THR A 255 -7.35 1.67 -14.89
C THR A 255 -6.05 2.04 -14.18
N MET A 256 -5.85 1.55 -12.96
CA MET A 256 -4.73 1.94 -12.11
C MET A 256 -3.39 1.32 -12.55
N ALA A 257 -3.36 0.03 -12.87
CA ALA A 257 -2.16 -0.66 -13.34
C ALA A 257 -1.55 0.02 -14.58
N ALA A 258 -2.39 0.52 -15.50
CA ALA A 258 -1.94 1.25 -16.68
C ALA A 258 -1.20 2.55 -16.33
N ASP A 259 -1.65 3.26 -15.30
CA ASP A 259 -1.04 4.50 -14.82
C ASP A 259 0.23 4.25 -14.03
N LEU A 260 0.23 3.18 -13.25
CA LEU A 260 1.30 2.78 -12.35
C LEU A 260 2.45 2.02 -13.03
N LYS A 261 2.27 1.58 -14.28
CA LYS A 261 3.26 0.81 -15.05
C LYS A 261 4.69 1.40 -14.98
N GLY A 262 5.71 0.58 -14.80
CA GLY A 262 7.09 1.08 -14.74
C GLY A 262 7.43 1.85 -13.45
N SER A 263 6.63 1.68 -12.40
CA SER A 263 6.93 2.09 -11.03
C SER A 263 8.21 1.48 -10.47
N GLY A 264 8.72 0.37 -11.02
CA GLY A 264 9.98 -0.25 -10.57
C GLY A 264 11.22 0.66 -10.64
N ILE A 265 11.15 1.76 -11.42
CA ILE A 265 12.20 2.78 -11.41
C ILE A 265 12.11 3.71 -10.19
N LEU A 266 10.95 3.85 -9.56
CA LEU A 266 10.76 4.57 -8.30
C LEU A 266 11.39 3.74 -7.20
N GLY A 267 12.57 4.15 -6.75
CA GLY A 267 13.28 3.43 -5.70
C GLY A 267 12.49 3.44 -4.40
N ALA A 268 12.39 2.28 -3.76
CA ALA A 268 12.40 2.25 -2.31
C ALA A 268 13.76 2.82 -1.88
N SER A 269 13.76 3.99 -1.27
CA SER A 269 14.94 4.52 -0.58
C SER A 269 15.24 3.62 0.61
N SER A 270 15.91 2.51 0.38
CA SER A 270 16.45 1.67 1.45
C SER A 270 17.81 1.16 0.99
N GLY A 271 18.84 1.94 1.27
CA GLY A 271 20.25 1.56 1.18
C GLY A 271 20.65 0.43 2.16
N LEU A 272 19.72 -0.48 2.49
CA LEU A 272 19.96 -1.64 3.37
C LEU A 272 20.15 -2.95 2.61
N ASP A 273 19.78 -3.04 1.32
CA ASP A 273 19.79 -4.34 0.62
C ASP A 273 21.15 -4.70 -0.01
N GLY A 274 22.14 -3.80 0.03
CA GLY A 274 23.54 -4.06 -0.37
C GLY A 274 23.76 -4.57 -1.81
N SER A 275 22.70 -4.65 -2.61
CA SER A 275 22.73 -5.22 -3.96
C SER A 275 23.46 -4.29 -4.91
N VAL A 276 24.49 -4.81 -5.58
CA VAL A 276 25.25 -4.08 -6.60
C VAL A 276 24.33 -3.55 -7.71
N ALA A 277 23.28 -4.29 -8.06
CA ALA A 277 22.30 -3.85 -9.04
C ALA A 277 21.52 -2.60 -8.58
N ALA A 278 21.20 -2.51 -7.28
CA ALA A 278 20.52 -1.34 -6.73
C ALA A 278 21.43 -0.10 -6.78
N MET A 279 22.72 -0.26 -6.44
CA MET A 279 23.70 0.83 -6.54
C MET A 279 23.86 1.33 -7.98
N LEU A 280 23.99 0.42 -8.95
CA LEU A 280 24.07 0.80 -10.38
C LEU A 280 22.81 1.53 -10.84
N LEU A 281 21.65 1.06 -10.41
CA LEU A 281 20.38 1.67 -10.76
C LEU A 281 20.21 3.07 -10.14
N ASP A 282 20.78 3.33 -8.96
CA ASP A 282 20.83 4.68 -8.38
C ASP A 282 21.66 5.65 -9.22
N TYR A 283 22.79 5.23 -9.78
CA TYR A 283 23.53 6.07 -10.73
C TYR A 283 22.73 6.34 -12.01
N VAL A 284 22.01 5.32 -12.52
CA VAL A 284 21.10 5.51 -13.66
C VAL A 284 20.03 6.55 -13.30
N ARG A 285 19.40 6.46 -12.12
CA ARG A 285 18.41 7.45 -11.65
C ARG A 285 19.00 8.85 -11.54
N ILE A 286 20.17 9.00 -10.93
CA ILE A 286 20.82 10.31 -10.75
C ILE A 286 21.16 10.96 -12.09
N LEU A 287 21.72 10.20 -13.04
CA LEU A 287 22.15 10.73 -14.33
C LEU A 287 20.98 10.96 -15.30
N THR A 288 19.93 10.16 -15.20
CA THR A 288 18.80 10.22 -16.14
C THR A 288 17.58 10.93 -15.58
N HIS A 289 17.42 11.06 -14.27
CA HIS A 289 16.19 11.54 -13.60
C HIS A 289 14.95 10.73 -13.96
N LEU A 290 15.10 9.48 -14.45
CA LEU A 290 13.97 8.67 -14.89
C LEU A 290 12.95 8.40 -13.78
N ASP A 291 13.40 8.24 -12.53
CA ASP A 291 12.52 8.09 -11.37
C ASP A 291 11.71 9.36 -11.11
N ILE A 292 12.33 10.54 -11.17
CA ILE A 292 11.66 11.85 -11.00
C ILE A 292 10.65 12.09 -12.13
N ILE A 293 11.04 11.86 -13.39
CA ILE A 293 10.14 12.00 -14.55
C ILE A 293 8.95 11.05 -14.43
N ARG A 294 9.19 9.80 -14.01
CA ARG A 294 8.12 8.81 -13.84
C ARG A 294 7.21 9.19 -12.68
N PHE A 295 7.78 9.64 -11.57
CA PHE A 295 7.05 10.17 -10.42
C PHE A 295 6.10 11.29 -10.85
N ASN A 296 6.60 12.31 -11.53
CA ASN A 296 5.80 13.44 -12.02
C ASN A 296 4.68 13.02 -12.99
N LYS A 297 4.88 11.95 -13.77
CA LYS A 297 3.81 11.40 -14.64
C LYS A 297 2.78 10.63 -13.84
N MET A 298 3.20 9.84 -12.86
CA MET A 298 2.30 9.03 -12.03
C MET A 298 1.45 9.91 -11.11
N ILE A 299 2.04 10.94 -10.49
CA ILE A 299 1.33 11.84 -9.58
C ILE A 299 0.16 12.56 -10.30
N LYS A 300 0.38 12.99 -11.55
CA LYS A 300 -0.66 13.59 -12.41
C LYS A 300 -1.80 12.63 -12.68
N LYS A 301 -1.48 11.38 -13.01
CA LYS A 301 -2.47 10.34 -13.33
C LYS A 301 -3.26 9.92 -12.09
N ILE A 302 -2.58 9.73 -10.96
CA ILE A 302 -3.21 9.45 -9.67
C ILE A 302 -4.15 10.58 -9.26
N ALA A 303 -3.75 11.84 -9.44
CA ALA A 303 -4.61 12.98 -9.13
C ALA A 303 -5.89 13.02 -10.01
N LEU A 304 -5.77 12.65 -11.30
CA LEU A 304 -6.92 12.53 -12.21
C LEU A 304 -7.86 11.38 -11.83
N HIS A 305 -7.32 10.31 -11.24
CA HIS A 305 -8.07 9.13 -10.84
C HIS A 305 -8.24 9.02 -9.31
N LYS A 306 -8.36 10.18 -8.62
CA LYS A 306 -8.52 10.26 -7.16
C LYS A 306 -9.68 9.40 -6.67
N GLU A 307 -10.84 9.50 -7.31
CA GLU A 307 -12.06 8.78 -6.92
C GLU A 307 -11.88 7.25 -7.02
N GLN A 308 -11.18 6.78 -8.05
CA GLN A 308 -10.88 5.36 -8.24
C GLN A 308 -9.96 4.83 -7.13
N VAL A 309 -8.99 5.63 -6.67
CA VAL A 309 -8.15 5.27 -5.52
C VAL A 309 -8.99 5.16 -4.26
N PHE A 310 -9.89 6.11 -3.98
CA PHE A 310 -10.78 6.05 -2.82
C PHE A 310 -11.73 4.85 -2.87
N LEU A 311 -12.32 4.56 -4.03
CA LEU A 311 -13.21 3.40 -4.19
C LEU A 311 -12.45 2.08 -4.00
N MET A 312 -11.21 2.00 -4.48
CA MET A 312 -10.36 0.83 -4.24
C MET A 312 -10.02 0.66 -2.75
N MET A 313 -9.74 1.77 -2.03
CA MET A 313 -9.59 1.74 -0.58
C MET A 313 -10.87 1.28 0.13
N GLU A 314 -12.03 1.73 -0.33
CA GLU A 314 -13.35 1.37 0.23
C GLU A 314 -13.65 -0.11 0.07
N LEU A 315 -13.52 -0.67 -1.15
CA LEU A 315 -13.79 -2.08 -1.42
C LEU A 315 -12.82 -3.01 -0.69
N LEU A 316 -11.52 -2.73 -0.74
CA LEU A 316 -10.51 -3.52 -0.04
C LEU A 316 -10.64 -3.39 1.48
N GLY A 317 -10.90 -2.18 1.98
CA GLY A 317 -11.12 -1.92 3.39
C GLY A 317 -12.35 -2.65 3.93
N ARG A 318 -13.44 -2.71 3.16
CA ARG A 318 -14.67 -3.44 3.49
C ARG A 318 -14.42 -4.94 3.62
N LEU A 319 -13.79 -5.54 2.62
CA LEU A 319 -13.43 -6.97 2.63
C LEU A 319 -12.51 -7.32 3.81
N GLU A 320 -11.48 -6.51 4.09
CA GLU A 320 -10.58 -6.76 5.22
C GLU A 320 -11.28 -6.57 6.58
N SER A 321 -12.18 -5.60 6.68
CA SER A 321 -12.97 -5.36 7.89
C SER A 321 -13.95 -6.49 8.16
N ALA A 322 -14.54 -7.09 7.12
CA ALA A 322 -15.35 -8.30 7.26
C ALA A 322 -14.51 -9.48 7.80
N ILE A 323 -13.26 -9.64 7.36
CA ILE A 323 -12.31 -10.63 7.94
C ILE A 323 -12.05 -10.32 9.42
N ALA A 324 -11.85 -9.05 9.78
CA ALA A 324 -11.62 -8.64 11.17
C ALA A 324 -12.84 -8.96 12.05
N VAL A 325 -14.05 -8.65 11.58
CA VAL A 325 -15.31 -8.96 12.28
C VAL A 325 -15.51 -10.47 12.40
N ALA A 326 -15.26 -11.24 11.35
CA ALA A 326 -15.31 -12.71 11.39
C ALA A 326 -14.33 -13.28 12.43
N SER A 327 -13.13 -12.70 12.54
CA SER A 327 -12.16 -13.06 13.57
C SER A 327 -12.66 -12.76 14.98
N PHE A 328 -13.32 -11.61 15.15
CA PHE A 328 -13.89 -11.21 16.43
C PHE A 328 -15.09 -12.08 16.83
N ARG A 329 -15.96 -12.47 15.88
CA ARG A 329 -17.03 -13.45 16.09
C ARG A 329 -16.47 -14.78 16.62
N GLN A 330 -15.41 -15.30 16.00
CA GLN A 330 -14.73 -16.51 16.47
C GLN A 330 -14.17 -16.38 17.90
N TYR A 331 -13.64 -15.21 18.25
CA TYR A 331 -13.21 -14.91 19.62
C TYR A 331 -14.40 -14.93 20.58
N LEU A 332 -15.51 -14.26 20.24
CA LEU A 332 -16.72 -14.19 21.06
C LEU A 332 -17.38 -15.56 21.24
N ASP A 333 -17.45 -16.40 20.20
CA ASP A 333 -17.97 -17.77 20.29
C ASP A 333 -17.22 -18.60 21.35
N SER A 334 -15.93 -18.30 21.56
CA SER A 334 -15.12 -18.93 22.61
C SER A 334 -15.30 -18.27 24.00
N ASN A 335 -15.93 -17.09 24.08
CA ASN A 335 -16.01 -16.20 25.25
C ASN A 335 -17.42 -15.60 25.43
N ASN A 336 -18.45 -16.45 25.49
CA ASN A 336 -19.86 -16.13 25.81
C ASN A 336 -20.80 -15.86 24.62
N GLY A 337 -20.33 -16.06 23.38
CA GLY A 337 -21.14 -15.95 22.17
C GLY A 337 -21.40 -14.51 21.72
N TRP A 338 -22.12 -14.39 20.61
CA TRP A 338 -22.53 -13.12 20.01
C TRP A 338 -23.93 -13.28 19.41
N CYS A 339 -24.56 -12.18 19.01
CA CYS A 339 -25.89 -12.18 18.39
C CYS A 339 -25.95 -11.26 17.18
N GLU A 340 -26.83 -11.59 16.23
CA GLU A 340 -27.20 -10.71 15.12
C GLU A 340 -28.51 -9.99 15.45
N PRO A 341 -28.47 -8.68 15.74
CA PRO A 341 -29.70 -7.93 16.01
C PRO A 341 -30.50 -7.75 14.70
N GLY A 342 -31.79 -8.06 14.75
CA GLY A 342 -32.72 -7.72 13.68
C GLY A 342 -33.23 -6.28 13.82
N LEU A 343 -33.29 -5.54 12.71
CA LEU A 343 -33.93 -4.22 12.70
C LEU A 343 -35.45 -4.39 12.78
N SER A 344 -36.08 -3.66 13.70
CA SER A 344 -37.54 -3.59 13.80
C SER A 344 -38.01 -2.18 13.48
N HIS A 345 -38.94 -2.04 12.53
CA HIS A 345 -39.60 -0.77 12.24
C HIS A 345 -40.70 -0.42 13.25
N SER A 346 -40.96 -1.29 14.23
CA SER A 346 -41.86 -0.96 15.32
C SER A 346 -41.17 0.03 16.27
N SER A 347 -41.72 1.23 16.41
CA SER A 347 -41.17 2.23 17.33
C SER A 347 -41.22 1.69 18.76
N ILE A 348 -40.07 1.30 19.32
CA ILE A 348 -39.95 1.07 20.75
C ILE A 348 -40.02 2.45 21.40
N ARG A 349 -41.23 2.87 21.78
CA ARG A 349 -41.38 3.97 22.73
C ARG A 349 -40.86 3.44 24.06
N LEU A 350 -39.66 3.87 24.44
CA LEU A 350 -39.25 3.82 25.83
C LEU A 350 -40.27 4.68 26.59
N ASN A 351 -41.23 4.03 27.27
CA ASN A 351 -42.09 4.72 28.21
C ASN A 351 -41.16 5.25 29.31
N ALA A 352 -40.90 6.55 29.27
CA ALA A 352 -40.17 7.27 30.29
C ALA A 352 -40.93 7.27 31.62
#